data_AF-A0A651H0Z4-F1
#
_entry.id   AF-A0A651H0Z4-F1
#
_cell.length_a   1.000
_cell.length_b   1.000
_cell.length_c   1.000
_cell.angle_alpha   90.00
_cell.angle_beta   90.00
_cell.angle_gamma   90.00
#
_symmetry.space_group_name_H-M   'P 1'
#
loop_
_entity.id
_entity.type
_entity.pdbx_description
1 polymer ?
#
loop_
_entity_poly.entity_id
_entity_poly.type
_entity_poly.pdbx_seq_one_letter_code
_entity_poly.pdbx_strand_id
1 'polypeptide(L)'
;MWEPPTCSISPPNTRTCIASSLSTRRPRGSQRPPDGSWRARPGRGCSPVAPWPHEVTSTGEATGRPPPALLGTVRAVDSEPASEVQDRLGRPVTDLRVSVTDRCNLRCGYCMPRELFGQDHAFLPRAELLSFEELGRLVAVFARLGVRKVRLTGGEPLLRRDLPQLVAALRATPAIEDLALTTNGTLLPQHAASLAAAGLDRVTVSLDALDDATFKAVGDTPLPVTSVLDGIAAAQAVGLGVKVNTVVQRGANEDQLLPLAAWARDAGVVLRFIEFMDVGTTNGWDRSRVVPAAEVVGLLAGAWALEAVEPTRPGEVAERYRYLDGGGEVGVIASVTRPFCRTCVRARLSAIGELFTCLFAASGHDLRAVLRGGADDAELEAAVAAVWRGRSDRASELRSAGGLVGPRVEMSYIGG
;
A
#
# COMPACT_ATOMS: atom_id res chain seq x y z
N MET A 1 -24.63 3.37 -69.70
CA MET A 1 -23.17 3.20 -69.81
C MET A 1 -22.78 2.07 -68.87
N TRP A 2 -22.60 0.88 -69.46
CA TRP A 2 -22.03 -0.38 -68.97
C TRP A 2 -22.56 -1.08 -67.71
N GLU A 3 -23.01 -2.31 -67.97
CA GLU A 3 -23.50 -3.41 -67.12
C GLU A 3 -22.37 -4.30 -66.53
N PRO A 4 -22.68 -5.21 -65.57
CA PRO A 4 -21.75 -6.05 -64.80
C PRO A 4 -21.55 -7.47 -65.43
N PRO A 5 -20.82 -8.43 -64.80
CA PRO A 5 -21.47 -9.34 -63.82
C PRO A 5 -20.56 -9.95 -62.70
N THR A 6 -21.23 -10.64 -61.77
CA THR A 6 -20.78 -11.53 -60.69
C THR A 6 -20.09 -12.83 -61.15
N CYS A 7 -19.22 -13.43 -60.31
CA CYS A 7 -19.06 -14.89 -60.27
C CYS A 7 -18.48 -15.39 -58.92
N SER A 8 -19.09 -16.47 -58.40
CA SER A 8 -18.76 -17.20 -57.17
C SER A 8 -18.34 -18.63 -57.52
N ILE A 9 -17.19 -19.13 -57.04
CA ILE A 9 -16.88 -20.57 -56.97
C ILE A 9 -15.92 -20.85 -55.80
N SER A 10 -16.26 -21.83 -54.94
CA SER A 10 -15.37 -22.56 -54.00
C SER A 10 -15.22 -24.02 -54.49
N PRO A 11 -14.49 -24.91 -53.79
CA PRO A 11 -13.04 -25.12 -53.73
C PRO A 11 -12.65 -26.46 -54.44
N PRO A 12 -11.44 -27.01 -54.22
CA PRO A 12 -11.37 -28.46 -54.03
C PRO A 12 -10.60 -28.88 -52.76
N ASN A 13 -10.91 -30.11 -52.39
CA ASN A 13 -10.59 -30.85 -51.17
C ASN A 13 -9.85 -32.13 -51.58
N THR A 14 -8.67 -32.44 -51.03
CA THR A 14 -8.03 -33.78 -50.95
C THR A 14 -6.78 -33.65 -50.06
N ARG A 15 -6.73 -34.08 -48.79
CA ARG A 15 -6.60 -35.42 -48.18
C ARG A 15 -5.36 -36.26 -48.57
N THR A 16 -4.67 -36.73 -47.49
CA THR A 16 -3.86 -37.97 -47.30
C THR A 16 -2.46 -38.02 -47.94
N CYS A 17 -1.36 -38.58 -47.38
CA CYS A 17 -1.05 -39.57 -46.33
C CYS A 17 0.38 -39.27 -45.78
N ILE A 18 0.67 -39.41 -44.47
CA ILE A 18 1.30 -40.57 -43.79
C ILE A 18 2.51 -41.18 -44.51
N ALA A 19 3.68 -41.11 -43.87
CA ALA A 19 4.68 -42.19 -43.84
C ALA A 19 5.66 -42.02 -42.66
N SER A 20 5.46 -42.87 -41.66
CA SER A 20 6.37 -43.23 -40.58
C SER A 20 7.45 -44.21 -41.06
N SER A 21 8.66 -44.15 -40.51
CA SER A 21 9.44 -45.36 -40.19
C SER A 21 10.52 -45.12 -39.13
N LEU A 22 10.47 -45.98 -38.12
CA LEU A 22 11.48 -46.25 -37.10
C LEU A 22 12.71 -46.93 -37.72
N SER A 23 13.90 -46.76 -37.12
CA SER A 23 14.66 -47.88 -36.53
C SER A 23 16.12 -47.53 -36.19
N THR A 24 16.44 -47.69 -34.91
CA THR A 24 17.66 -48.22 -34.26
C THR A 24 19.07 -47.81 -34.73
N ARG A 25 19.88 -47.29 -33.78
CA ARG A 25 21.09 -47.94 -33.21
C ARG A 25 21.82 -47.01 -32.21
N ARG A 26 22.06 -47.51 -30.99
CA ARG A 26 23.18 -47.19 -30.07
C ARG A 26 24.28 -48.27 -30.26
N PRO A 27 25.51 -48.24 -29.67
CA PRO A 27 25.99 -47.50 -28.48
C PRO A 27 27.48 -47.01 -28.47
N ARG A 28 27.90 -46.48 -27.29
CA ARG A 28 29.27 -46.25 -26.72
C ARG A 28 29.97 -44.93 -27.13
N GLY A 29 30.63 -44.17 -26.25
CA GLY A 29 30.93 -44.23 -24.82
C GLY A 29 31.96 -43.15 -24.42
N SER A 30 32.02 -42.78 -23.13
CA SER A 30 33.06 -41.97 -22.44
C SER A 30 33.16 -40.48 -22.90
N GLN A 31 33.39 -39.44 -22.08
CA GLN A 31 34.19 -39.27 -20.86
C GLN A 31 33.62 -38.10 -20.01
N ARG A 32 33.82 -38.15 -18.68
CA ARG A 32 33.68 -37.02 -17.75
C ARG A 32 34.82 -36.01 -17.94
N PRO A 33 34.65 -34.73 -17.56
CA PRO A 33 35.75 -33.92 -17.04
C PRO A 33 35.63 -33.69 -15.51
N PRO A 34 36.74 -33.31 -14.85
CA PRO A 34 36.97 -33.57 -13.43
C PRO A 34 36.79 -32.35 -12.50
N ASP A 35 36.78 -32.67 -11.21
CA ASP A 35 36.86 -31.78 -10.06
C ASP A 35 38.00 -30.77 -10.17
N GLY A 36 37.65 -29.49 -10.01
CA GLY A 36 38.58 -28.36 -9.99
C GLY A 36 38.62 -27.69 -8.62
N SER A 37 39.39 -28.26 -7.70
CA SER A 37 39.84 -27.58 -6.50
C SER A 37 40.83 -26.46 -6.88
N TRP A 38 40.52 -25.21 -6.57
CA TRP A 38 41.47 -24.11 -6.67
C TRP A 38 41.86 -23.59 -5.29
N ARG A 39 43.16 -23.76 -5.02
CA ARG A 39 43.89 -23.33 -3.84
C ARG A 39 43.93 -21.80 -3.76
N ALA A 40 43.69 -21.28 -2.56
CA ALA A 40 44.02 -19.91 -2.18
C ALA A 40 45.54 -19.68 -2.24
N ARG A 41 45.96 -18.54 -2.78
CA ARG A 41 47.32 -18.01 -2.65
C ARG A 41 47.42 -17.09 -1.43
N PRO A 42 48.54 -17.11 -0.68
CA PRO A 42 48.73 -16.32 0.52
C PRO A 42 49.39 -14.97 0.23
N GLY A 43 49.16 -14.00 1.12
CA GLY A 43 50.03 -12.84 1.28
C GLY A 43 49.26 -11.53 1.51
N ARG A 44 49.18 -11.07 2.77
CA ARG A 44 50.16 -10.22 3.44
C ARG A 44 49.58 -9.83 4.80
N GLY A 45 50.43 -9.91 5.83
CA GLY A 45 50.06 -9.75 7.22
C GLY A 45 49.81 -8.30 7.64
N CYS A 46 49.05 -8.23 8.73
CA CYS A 46 49.21 -7.41 9.93
C CYS A 46 49.31 -5.89 9.79
N SER A 47 48.28 -5.22 10.31
CA SER A 47 48.47 -4.20 11.35
C SER A 47 47.44 -4.44 12.46
N PRO A 48 47.86 -4.82 13.69
CA PRO A 48 46.98 -4.80 14.84
C PRO A 48 46.89 -3.37 15.39
N VAL A 49 45.64 -2.91 15.55
CA VAL A 49 45.28 -1.66 16.22
C VAL A 49 45.54 -1.81 17.73
N ALA A 50 46.03 -0.73 18.33
CA ALA A 50 46.54 -0.64 19.70
C ALA A 50 45.53 -1.08 20.79
N PRO A 51 46.01 -1.71 21.88
CA PRO A 51 45.19 -2.01 23.05
C PRO A 51 44.95 -0.75 23.91
N TRP A 52 43.72 -0.61 24.38
CA TRP A 52 43.33 0.38 25.39
C TRP A 52 43.86 -0.03 26.77
N PRO A 53 44.40 0.90 27.59
CA PRO A 53 45.00 0.56 28.86
C PRO A 53 43.97 0.25 29.96
N HIS A 54 44.44 -0.65 30.82
CA HIS A 54 43.87 -1.31 31.98
C HIS A 54 43.16 -0.47 33.05
N GLU A 55 42.20 -1.15 33.68
CA GLU A 55 41.90 -1.24 35.12
C GLU A 55 42.53 -0.21 36.06
N VAL A 56 41.67 0.46 36.83
CA VAL A 56 42.00 0.96 38.16
C VAL A 56 41.17 0.17 39.17
N THR A 57 41.84 -0.71 39.91
CA THR A 57 41.38 -1.21 41.19
C THR A 57 41.75 -0.20 42.28
N SER A 58 40.81 0.15 43.16
CA SER A 58 41.17 0.55 44.51
C SER A 58 40.07 0.15 45.48
N THR A 59 40.49 -0.66 46.44
CA THR A 59 39.83 -1.03 47.69
C THR A 59 39.80 0.15 48.65
N GLY A 60 38.74 0.26 49.46
CA GLY A 60 38.66 1.21 50.55
C GLY A 60 37.37 1.01 51.36
N GLU A 61 37.48 0.34 52.51
CA GLU A 61 36.41 0.12 53.48
C GLU A 61 36.00 1.39 54.25
N ALA A 62 34.68 1.47 54.45
CA ALA A 62 33.93 1.93 55.63
C ALA A 62 34.31 3.23 56.37
N THR A 63 33.35 4.17 56.44
CA THR A 63 32.60 4.54 57.66
C THR A 63 31.69 5.75 57.38
N GLY A 64 30.39 5.67 57.69
CA GLY A 64 29.53 6.87 57.72
C GLY A 64 28.04 6.64 57.51
N ARG A 65 27.31 6.50 58.63
CA ARG A 65 25.90 6.86 58.94
C ARG A 65 24.88 7.01 57.78
N PRO A 66 23.71 6.34 57.82
CA PRO A 66 22.69 6.50 56.77
C PRO A 66 22.03 7.90 56.85
N PRO A 67 21.74 8.56 55.72
CA PRO A 67 20.99 9.81 55.70
C PRO A 67 19.48 9.56 55.98
N PRO A 68 18.76 10.56 56.50
CA PRO A 68 17.37 10.40 56.89
C PRO A 68 16.46 10.23 55.67
N ALA A 69 15.46 9.35 55.82
CA ALA A 69 14.41 9.12 54.83
C ALA A 69 13.58 10.40 54.62
N LEU A 70 13.84 11.10 53.53
CA LEU A 70 12.95 12.14 53.01
C LEU A 70 11.90 11.46 52.13
N LEU A 71 10.74 11.17 52.73
CA LEU A 71 9.49 10.94 52.00
C LEU A 71 9.09 12.24 51.29
N GLY A 72 9.75 12.53 50.19
CA GLY A 72 9.32 13.53 49.22
C GLY A 72 8.23 12.90 48.35
N THR A 73 7.01 13.42 48.47
CA THR A 73 5.94 13.18 47.51
C THR A 73 6.47 13.50 46.11
N VAL A 74 6.58 12.46 45.26
CA VAL A 74 6.80 12.64 43.82
C VAL A 74 5.58 13.40 43.31
N ARG A 75 5.73 14.71 43.13
CA ARG A 75 4.78 15.46 42.31
C ARG A 75 4.79 14.79 40.95
N ALA A 76 3.64 14.29 40.54
CA ALA A 76 3.38 13.98 39.15
C ALA A 76 3.81 15.22 38.35
N VAL A 77 4.86 15.05 37.56
CA VAL A 77 5.15 16.02 36.51
C VAL A 77 4.00 15.84 35.56
N ASP A 78 3.07 16.80 35.56
CA ASP A 78 2.09 16.93 34.51
C ASP A 78 2.88 16.95 33.20
N SER A 79 2.86 15.84 32.47
CA SER A 79 3.47 15.74 31.16
C SER A 79 2.70 16.72 30.29
N GLU A 80 3.31 17.88 30.01
CA GLU A 80 2.84 18.74 28.93
C GLU A 80 2.57 17.87 27.70
N PRO A 81 1.41 18.00 27.03
CA PRO A 81 1.15 17.23 25.84
C PRO A 81 2.31 17.48 24.87
N ALA A 82 3.03 16.41 24.51
CA ALA A 82 4.12 16.47 23.56
C ALA A 82 3.64 17.29 22.35
N SER A 83 4.32 18.40 22.08
CA SER A 83 3.91 19.33 21.03
C SER A 83 3.76 18.57 19.71
N GLU A 84 2.56 18.63 19.14
CA GLU A 84 2.21 17.89 17.94
C GLU A 84 3.21 18.19 16.82
N VAL A 85 3.83 17.14 16.26
CA VAL A 85 4.91 17.33 15.28
C VAL A 85 4.30 17.78 13.96
N GLN A 86 4.62 19.01 13.56
CA GLN A 86 4.19 19.62 12.31
C GLN A 86 5.33 19.70 11.31
N ASP A 87 4.98 19.64 10.03
CA ASP A 87 5.91 19.83 8.92
C ASP A 87 6.10 21.30 8.53
N ARG A 88 6.91 21.56 7.49
CA ARG A 88 7.20 22.93 7.02
C ARG A 88 5.99 23.70 6.49
N LEU A 89 4.85 23.03 6.28
CA LEU A 89 3.59 23.64 5.86
C LEU A 89 2.55 23.66 7.00
N GLY A 90 2.96 23.37 8.24
CA GLY A 90 2.09 23.36 9.41
C GLY A 90 1.16 22.15 9.49
N ARG A 91 1.47 21.05 8.78
CA ARG A 91 0.60 19.86 8.75
C ARG A 91 1.05 18.84 9.80
N PRO A 92 0.14 18.33 10.65
CA PRO A 92 0.46 17.28 11.62
C PRO A 92 0.57 15.90 10.95
N VAL A 93 1.16 14.93 11.64
CA VAL A 93 1.19 13.51 11.24
C VAL A 93 0.12 12.72 11.98
N THR A 94 -1.08 12.60 11.40
CA THR A 94 -2.20 11.91 12.06
C THR A 94 -2.51 10.54 11.46
N ASP A 95 -2.04 10.28 10.23
CA ASP A 95 -2.40 9.09 9.45
C ASP A 95 -1.12 8.38 8.97
N LEU A 96 -0.99 7.09 9.29
CA LEU A 96 0.12 6.24 8.85
C LEU A 96 -0.39 5.15 7.91
N ARG A 97 0.24 5.00 6.74
CA ARG A 97 0.04 3.86 5.86
C ARG A 97 1.20 2.89 5.98
N VAL A 98 0.90 1.61 6.19
CA VAL A 98 1.90 0.57 6.39
C VAL A 98 1.74 -0.47 5.30
N SER A 99 2.70 -0.49 4.37
CA SER A 99 2.83 -1.57 3.40
C SER A 99 3.39 -2.81 4.09
N VAL A 100 2.71 -3.94 4.02
CA VAL A 100 3.12 -5.18 4.71
C VAL A 100 3.76 -6.22 3.77
N THR A 101 3.64 -5.98 2.46
CA THR A 101 4.18 -6.82 1.40
C THR A 101 4.19 -6.06 0.08
N ASP A 102 5.06 -6.45 -0.83
CA ASP A 102 5.15 -6.00 -2.23
C ASP A 102 4.43 -6.93 -3.23
N ARG A 103 3.92 -8.07 -2.75
CA ARG A 103 3.24 -9.07 -3.59
C ARG A 103 1.77 -8.75 -3.74
N CYS A 104 1.23 -9.02 -4.93
CA CYS A 104 -0.21 -8.92 -5.23
C CYS A 104 -0.66 -10.13 -6.04
N ASN A 105 -1.91 -10.55 -5.89
CA ASN A 105 -2.56 -11.61 -6.69
C ASN A 105 -3.33 -11.07 -7.91
N LEU A 106 -3.37 -9.74 -8.11
CA LEU A 106 -3.85 -9.08 -9.32
C LEU A 106 -2.69 -8.40 -10.07
N ARG A 107 -2.93 -7.98 -11.32
CA ARG A 107 -1.94 -7.29 -12.17
C ARG A 107 -2.51 -6.05 -12.83
N CYS A 108 -3.28 -5.27 -12.06
CA CYS A 108 -3.99 -4.10 -12.58
C CYS A 108 -3.02 -3.20 -13.36
N GLY A 109 -3.38 -2.86 -14.61
CA GLY A 109 -2.47 -2.15 -15.52
C GLY A 109 -2.02 -0.78 -15.00
N TYR A 110 -2.83 -0.15 -14.15
CA TYR A 110 -2.51 1.15 -13.51
C TYR A 110 -1.65 1.03 -12.23
N CYS A 111 -1.25 -0.16 -11.82
CA CYS A 111 -0.56 -0.39 -10.54
C CYS A 111 0.60 -1.39 -10.66
N MET A 112 0.34 -2.60 -11.12
CA MET A 112 1.33 -3.67 -11.26
C MET A 112 1.13 -4.39 -12.61
N PRO A 113 1.39 -3.71 -13.75
CA PRO A 113 1.19 -4.28 -15.08
C PRO A 113 2.00 -5.58 -15.25
N ARG A 114 1.37 -6.59 -15.87
CA ARG A 114 1.94 -7.95 -15.98
C ARG A 114 3.25 -7.99 -16.76
N GLU A 115 3.45 -7.08 -17.70
CA GLU A 115 4.68 -6.97 -18.50
C GLU A 115 5.90 -6.64 -17.62
N LEU A 116 5.70 -5.94 -16.51
CA LEU A 116 6.77 -5.51 -15.60
C LEU A 116 6.82 -6.32 -14.30
N PHE A 117 5.65 -6.81 -13.84
CA PHE A 117 5.49 -7.55 -12.57
C PHE A 117 5.11 -9.02 -12.79
N GLY A 118 5.50 -9.58 -13.94
CA GLY A 118 5.20 -10.96 -14.37
C GLY A 118 5.99 -12.03 -13.60
N GLN A 119 6.18 -13.19 -14.24
CA GLN A 119 6.84 -14.35 -13.61
C GLN A 119 8.32 -14.08 -13.27
N ASP A 120 8.99 -13.24 -14.05
CA ASP A 120 10.41 -12.93 -13.89
C ASP A 120 10.67 -11.79 -12.88
N HIS A 121 9.61 -11.20 -12.31
CA HIS A 121 9.75 -10.13 -11.34
C HIS A 121 10.20 -10.67 -9.97
N ALA A 122 11.36 -10.21 -9.51
CA ALA A 122 11.92 -10.58 -8.22
C ALA A 122 11.29 -9.76 -7.08
N PHE A 123 10.25 -10.31 -6.47
CA PHE A 123 9.66 -9.76 -5.24
C PHE A 123 10.63 -9.85 -4.06
N LEU A 124 10.48 -8.92 -3.10
CA LEU A 124 11.28 -8.81 -1.88
C LEU A 124 11.40 -10.16 -1.16
N PRO A 125 12.61 -10.59 -0.79
CA PRO A 125 12.81 -11.72 0.09
C PRO A 125 12.10 -11.50 1.43
N ARG A 126 11.53 -12.57 2.00
CA ARG A 126 10.79 -12.47 3.28
C ARG A 126 11.62 -11.88 4.42
N ALA A 127 12.93 -12.15 4.44
CA ALA A 127 13.86 -11.66 5.46
C ALA A 127 14.11 -10.13 5.39
N GLU A 128 13.80 -9.51 4.26
CA GLU A 128 13.92 -8.06 4.10
C GLU A 128 12.69 -7.30 4.60
N LEU A 129 11.55 -7.97 4.68
CA LEU A 129 10.34 -7.38 5.19
C LEU A 129 10.47 -7.15 6.70
N LEU A 130 9.88 -6.06 7.20
CA LEU A 130 9.79 -5.84 8.62
C LEU A 130 9.00 -6.97 9.30
N SER A 131 9.45 -7.36 10.49
CA SER A 131 8.70 -8.27 11.36
C SER A 131 7.49 -7.56 11.96
N PHE A 132 6.56 -8.32 12.54
CA PHE A 132 5.39 -7.71 13.18
C PHE A 132 5.75 -6.97 14.47
N GLU A 133 6.79 -7.43 15.18
CA GLU A 133 7.37 -6.74 16.33
C GLU A 133 7.99 -5.39 15.90
N GLU A 134 8.75 -5.37 14.80
CA GLU A 134 9.34 -4.14 14.26
C GLU A 134 8.24 -3.14 13.82
N LEU A 135 7.20 -3.63 13.13
CA LEU A 135 6.06 -2.82 12.73
C LEU A 135 5.27 -2.28 13.94
N GLY A 136 4.99 -3.13 14.94
CA GLY A 136 4.31 -2.73 16.17
C GLY A 136 5.08 -1.64 16.91
N ARG A 137 6.40 -1.79 17.03
CA ARG A 137 7.29 -0.80 17.64
C ARG A 137 7.25 0.53 16.89
N LEU A 138 7.37 0.51 15.55
CA LEU A 138 7.29 1.72 14.74
C LEU A 138 5.93 2.41 14.87
N VAL A 139 4.82 1.66 14.80
CA VAL A 139 3.47 2.23 14.97
C VAL A 139 3.31 2.88 16.34
N ALA A 140 3.83 2.27 17.41
CA ALA A 140 3.81 2.87 18.74
C ALA A 140 4.57 4.20 18.79
N VAL A 141 5.74 4.29 18.15
CA VAL A 141 6.50 5.54 18.00
C VAL A 141 5.70 6.60 17.23
N PHE A 142 5.12 6.24 16.08
CA PHE A 142 4.26 7.14 15.31
C PHE A 142 3.06 7.62 16.11
N ALA A 143 2.48 6.77 16.95
CA ALA A 143 1.34 7.12 17.79
C ALA A 143 1.70 8.19 18.84
N ARG A 144 2.89 8.12 19.44
CA ARG A 144 3.43 9.16 20.34
C ARG A 144 3.59 10.51 19.63
N LEU A 145 3.87 10.49 18.33
CA LEU A 145 4.03 11.69 17.49
C LEU A 145 2.73 12.29 16.95
N GLY A 146 1.57 11.68 17.24
CA GLY A 146 0.26 12.20 16.83
C GLY A 146 -0.55 11.29 15.90
N VAL A 147 0.01 10.16 15.45
CA VAL A 147 -0.75 9.23 14.60
C VAL A 147 -1.90 8.63 15.40
N ARG A 148 -3.11 8.70 14.84
CA ARG A 148 -4.33 8.10 15.37
C ARG A 148 -4.93 7.06 14.43
N LYS A 149 -4.57 7.12 13.14
CA LYS A 149 -5.12 6.23 12.11
C LYS A 149 -4.02 5.43 11.45
N VAL A 150 -4.18 4.12 11.40
CA VAL A 150 -3.27 3.21 10.71
C VAL A 150 -4.03 2.50 9.60
N ARG A 151 -3.46 2.52 8.40
CA ARG A 151 -3.97 1.80 7.24
C ARG A 151 -2.96 0.77 6.76
N LEU A 152 -3.31 -0.50 6.93
CA LEU A 152 -2.58 -1.61 6.35
C LEU A 152 -2.86 -1.71 4.84
N THR A 153 -1.81 -1.94 4.07
CA THR A 153 -1.79 -1.97 2.60
C THR A 153 -0.61 -2.81 2.13
N GLY A 154 -0.33 -2.83 0.84
CA GLY A 154 0.93 -3.30 0.26
C GLY A 154 0.84 -3.31 -1.25
N GLY A 155 1.25 -4.43 -1.84
CA GLY A 155 0.45 -5.06 -2.90
C GLY A 155 -0.90 -5.51 -2.32
N GLU A 156 -1.15 -6.82 -2.25
CA GLU A 156 -2.32 -7.37 -1.57
C GLU A 156 -1.94 -7.78 -0.13
N PRO A 157 -2.34 -7.03 0.91
CA PRO A 157 -1.94 -7.32 2.29
C PRO A 157 -2.43 -8.67 2.79
N LEU A 158 -3.54 -9.21 2.28
CA LEU A 158 -4.04 -10.53 2.69
C LEU A 158 -3.14 -11.69 2.23
N LEU A 159 -2.15 -11.45 1.37
CA LEU A 159 -1.08 -12.42 1.07
C LEU A 159 -0.01 -12.49 2.16
N ARG A 160 0.04 -11.52 3.08
CA ARG A 160 0.94 -11.57 4.22
C ARG A 160 0.39 -12.57 5.24
N ARG A 161 1.07 -13.71 5.33
CA ARG A 161 0.75 -14.77 6.31
C ARG A 161 0.64 -14.19 7.72
N ASP A 162 -0.32 -14.70 8.49
CA ASP A 162 -0.55 -14.37 9.89
C ASP A 162 -0.88 -12.89 10.14
N LEU A 163 -1.36 -12.15 9.13
CA LEU A 163 -1.78 -10.74 9.25
C LEU A 163 -2.69 -10.43 10.47
N PRO A 164 -3.64 -11.30 10.89
CA PRO A 164 -4.41 -11.04 12.11
C PRO A 164 -3.55 -10.84 13.37
N GLN A 165 -2.36 -11.45 13.46
CA GLN A 165 -1.44 -11.22 14.58
C GLN A 165 -0.90 -9.78 14.57
N LEU A 166 -0.55 -9.25 13.40
CA LEU A 166 -0.17 -7.85 13.26
C LEU A 166 -1.32 -6.94 13.67
N VAL A 167 -2.54 -7.20 13.18
CA VAL A 167 -3.73 -6.41 13.54
C VAL A 167 -3.90 -6.35 15.06
N ALA A 168 -3.84 -7.49 15.75
CA ALA A 168 -3.94 -7.56 17.21
C ALA A 168 -2.82 -6.77 17.91
N ALA A 169 -1.58 -6.89 17.44
CA ALA A 169 -0.45 -6.14 17.98
C ALA A 169 -0.62 -4.60 17.80
N LEU A 170 -1.14 -4.16 16.65
CA LEU A 170 -1.39 -2.74 16.41
C LEU A 170 -2.57 -2.21 17.24
N ARG A 171 -3.65 -2.99 17.36
CA ARG A 171 -4.83 -2.65 18.18
C ARG A 171 -4.49 -2.49 19.66
N ALA A 172 -3.44 -3.17 20.14
CA ALA A 172 -2.93 -3.03 21.50
C ALA A 172 -2.27 -1.65 21.76
N THR A 173 -2.06 -0.81 20.74
CA THR A 173 -1.58 0.57 20.89
C THR A 173 -2.78 1.50 21.17
N PRO A 174 -3.00 2.00 22.40
CA PRO A 174 -4.27 2.63 22.78
C PRO A 174 -4.60 3.92 22.01
N ALA A 175 -3.58 4.64 21.56
CA ALA A 175 -3.73 5.88 20.78
C ALA A 175 -4.20 5.64 19.33
N ILE A 176 -4.23 4.39 18.85
CA ILE A 176 -4.77 4.08 17.52
C ILE A 176 -6.29 3.94 17.63
N GLU A 177 -6.98 4.94 17.11
CA GLU A 177 -8.45 5.07 17.11
C GLU A 177 -9.07 4.39 15.89
N ASP A 178 -8.32 4.27 14.80
CA ASP A 178 -8.80 3.80 13.50
C ASP A 178 -7.76 2.88 12.84
N LEU A 179 -8.02 1.58 12.86
CA LEU A 179 -7.23 0.55 12.20
C LEU A 179 -7.99 -0.03 11.01
N ALA A 180 -7.52 0.28 9.81
CA ALA A 180 -8.17 -0.11 8.57
C ALA A 180 -7.24 -0.89 7.63
N LEU A 181 -7.83 -1.68 6.74
CA LEU A 181 -7.13 -2.42 5.69
C LEU A 181 -7.61 -1.95 4.31
N THR A 182 -6.69 -1.78 3.35
CA THR A 182 -7.05 -1.68 1.92
C THR A 182 -6.68 -2.97 1.21
N THR A 183 -7.63 -3.60 0.51
CA THR A 183 -7.47 -4.91 -0.14
C THR A 183 -8.24 -4.94 -1.46
N ASN A 184 -7.87 -5.83 -2.38
CA ASN A 184 -8.73 -6.15 -3.54
C ASN A 184 -9.94 -7.03 -3.18
N GLY A 185 -10.03 -7.51 -1.93
CA GLY A 185 -11.21 -8.19 -1.40
C GLY A 185 -11.32 -9.68 -1.74
N THR A 186 -10.55 -10.18 -2.71
CA THR A 186 -10.62 -11.58 -3.20
C THR A 186 -10.33 -12.63 -2.13
N LEU A 187 -9.59 -12.26 -1.08
CA LEU A 187 -9.22 -13.12 0.03
C LEU A 187 -10.01 -12.83 1.32
N LEU A 188 -10.93 -11.88 1.31
CA LEU A 188 -11.74 -11.58 2.49
C LEU A 188 -12.59 -12.75 2.99
N PRO A 189 -13.16 -13.64 2.14
CA PRO A 189 -13.94 -14.76 2.64
C PRO A 189 -13.16 -15.67 3.61
N GLN A 190 -11.84 -15.81 3.43
CA GLN A 190 -11.01 -16.62 4.33
C GLN A 190 -10.50 -15.86 5.55
N HIS A 191 -10.42 -14.52 5.49
CA HIS A 191 -9.72 -13.71 6.49
C HIS A 191 -10.62 -12.80 7.33
N ALA A 192 -11.81 -12.41 6.84
CA ALA A 192 -12.66 -11.38 7.47
C ALA A 192 -12.93 -11.65 8.96
N ALA A 193 -13.36 -12.88 9.31
CA ALA A 193 -13.65 -13.25 10.69
C ALA A 193 -12.42 -13.13 11.60
N SER A 194 -11.25 -13.60 11.15
CA SER A 194 -10.00 -13.52 11.92
C SER A 194 -9.50 -12.08 12.09
N LEU A 195 -9.73 -11.22 11.09
CA LEU A 195 -9.36 -9.80 11.15
C LEU A 195 -10.26 -9.02 12.11
N ALA A 196 -11.58 -9.26 12.05
CA ALA A 196 -12.53 -8.67 12.98
C ALA A 196 -12.22 -9.08 14.42
N ALA A 197 -11.98 -10.37 14.67
CA ALA A 197 -11.60 -10.88 15.98
C ALA A 197 -10.27 -10.29 16.51
N ALA A 198 -9.34 -9.95 15.62
CA ALA A 198 -8.10 -9.28 15.96
C ALA A 198 -8.26 -7.77 16.25
N GLY A 199 -9.44 -7.20 16.01
CA GLY A 199 -9.76 -5.80 16.27
C GLY A 199 -9.53 -4.86 15.08
N LEU A 200 -9.62 -5.36 13.84
CA LEU A 200 -9.72 -4.51 12.66
C LEU A 200 -11.07 -3.78 12.66
N ASP A 201 -11.08 -2.46 12.38
CA ASP A 201 -12.32 -1.68 12.41
C ASP A 201 -13.07 -1.72 11.07
N ARG A 202 -12.33 -1.64 9.95
CA ARG A 202 -12.91 -1.63 8.61
C ARG A 202 -11.97 -2.05 7.50
N VAL A 203 -12.57 -2.41 6.37
CA VAL A 203 -11.89 -2.65 5.10
C VAL A 203 -12.26 -1.60 4.06
N THR A 204 -11.35 -1.33 3.14
CA THR A 204 -11.59 -0.57 1.92
C THR A 204 -11.24 -1.46 0.75
N VAL A 205 -12.25 -1.88 0.01
CA VAL A 205 -12.13 -2.83 -1.09
C VAL A 205 -11.96 -2.09 -2.40
N SER A 206 -10.93 -2.44 -3.17
CA SER A 206 -10.76 -1.94 -4.53
C SER A 206 -11.64 -2.75 -5.49
N LEU A 207 -12.60 -2.09 -6.15
CA LEU A 207 -13.52 -2.70 -7.10
C LEU A 207 -13.73 -1.73 -8.27
N ASP A 208 -13.18 -2.08 -9.43
CA ASP A 208 -13.14 -1.15 -10.58
C ASP A 208 -14.26 -1.39 -11.61
N ALA A 209 -15.03 -2.46 -11.48
CA ALA A 209 -16.16 -2.80 -12.35
C ALA A 209 -17.10 -3.81 -11.69
N LEU A 210 -18.35 -3.88 -12.15
CA LEU A 210 -19.33 -4.90 -11.74
C LEU A 210 -19.56 -5.99 -12.77
N ASP A 211 -19.21 -5.75 -14.03
CA ASP A 211 -19.22 -6.80 -15.04
C ASP A 211 -17.87 -7.53 -15.10
N ASP A 212 -17.95 -8.82 -15.40
CA ASP A 212 -16.81 -9.72 -15.39
C ASP A 212 -15.77 -9.39 -16.47
N ALA A 213 -16.19 -8.83 -17.61
CA ALA A 213 -15.28 -8.54 -18.71
C ALA A 213 -14.39 -7.34 -18.37
N THR A 214 -14.99 -6.24 -17.92
CA THR A 214 -14.28 -5.02 -17.50
C THR A 214 -13.43 -5.29 -16.27
N PHE A 215 -13.96 -6.01 -15.27
CA PHE A 215 -13.22 -6.38 -14.06
C PHE A 215 -11.93 -7.15 -14.37
N LYS A 216 -12.04 -8.19 -15.21
CA LYS A 216 -10.88 -9.01 -15.61
C LYS A 216 -9.88 -8.23 -16.44
N ALA A 217 -10.35 -7.34 -17.32
CA ALA A 217 -9.48 -6.49 -18.13
C ALA A 217 -8.71 -5.48 -17.28
N VAL A 218 -9.38 -4.76 -16.37
CA VAL A 218 -8.76 -3.75 -15.51
C VAL A 218 -7.83 -4.38 -14.48
N GLY A 219 -8.27 -5.47 -13.85
CA GLY A 219 -7.52 -6.17 -12.80
C GLY A 219 -6.43 -7.11 -13.33
N ASP A 220 -6.43 -7.38 -14.64
CA ASP A 220 -5.65 -8.41 -15.31
C ASP A 220 -5.61 -9.71 -14.49
N THR A 221 -6.79 -10.34 -14.38
CA THR A 221 -7.02 -11.47 -13.50
C THR A 221 -7.99 -12.47 -14.11
N PRO A 222 -7.82 -13.79 -13.85
CA PRO A 222 -8.80 -14.78 -14.26
C PRO A 222 -10.02 -14.82 -13.32
N LEU A 223 -9.94 -14.19 -12.14
CA LEU A 223 -11.00 -14.23 -11.13
C LEU A 223 -12.27 -13.52 -11.63
N PRO A 224 -13.46 -14.06 -11.36
CA PRO A 224 -14.70 -13.33 -11.56
C PRO A 224 -14.89 -12.24 -10.50
N VAL A 225 -15.66 -11.21 -10.84
CA VAL A 225 -16.00 -10.09 -9.94
C VAL A 225 -16.72 -10.56 -8.67
N THR A 226 -17.45 -11.69 -8.76
CA THR A 226 -18.13 -12.31 -7.62
C THR A 226 -17.16 -12.65 -6.49
N SER A 227 -15.89 -12.94 -6.80
CA SER A 227 -14.86 -13.17 -5.77
C SER A 227 -14.64 -11.97 -4.85
N VAL A 228 -14.82 -10.76 -5.38
CA VAL A 228 -14.71 -9.50 -4.61
C VAL A 228 -16.03 -9.20 -3.89
N LEU A 229 -17.16 -9.40 -4.55
CA LEU A 229 -18.48 -9.19 -3.97
C LEU A 229 -18.74 -10.12 -2.77
N ASP A 230 -18.35 -11.39 -2.88
CA ASP A 230 -18.40 -12.36 -1.78
C ASP A 230 -17.50 -11.92 -0.62
N GLY A 231 -16.35 -11.31 -0.92
CA GLY A 231 -15.45 -10.74 0.08
C GLY A 231 -16.03 -9.55 0.82
N ILE A 232 -16.74 -8.67 0.10
CA ILE A 232 -17.49 -7.54 0.68
C ILE A 232 -18.58 -8.05 1.60
N ALA A 233 -19.38 -9.02 1.15
CA ALA A 233 -20.42 -9.65 1.96
C ALA A 233 -19.85 -10.34 3.22
N ALA A 234 -18.72 -11.04 3.09
CA ALA A 234 -18.06 -11.69 4.23
C ALA A 234 -17.57 -10.67 5.28
N ALA A 235 -17.04 -9.52 4.83
CA ALA A 235 -16.63 -8.45 5.75
C ALA A 235 -17.84 -7.82 6.48
N GLN A 236 -18.95 -7.56 5.76
CA GLN A 236 -20.18 -7.06 6.38
C GLN A 236 -20.77 -8.06 7.37
N ALA A 237 -20.76 -9.36 7.06
CA ALA A 237 -21.32 -10.41 7.89
C ALA A 237 -20.64 -10.53 9.28
N VAL A 238 -19.38 -10.13 9.38
CA VAL A 238 -18.62 -10.12 10.64
C VAL A 238 -18.60 -8.74 11.32
N GLY A 239 -19.37 -7.77 10.79
CA GLY A 239 -19.53 -6.44 11.37
C GLY A 239 -18.40 -5.46 11.05
N LEU A 240 -17.49 -5.77 10.12
CA LEU A 240 -16.49 -4.80 9.68
C LEU A 240 -17.16 -3.66 8.91
N GLY A 241 -16.72 -2.42 9.14
CA GLY A 241 -17.06 -1.33 8.24
C GLY A 241 -16.54 -1.64 6.83
N VAL A 242 -17.31 -1.33 5.79
CA VAL A 242 -16.89 -1.54 4.40
C VAL A 242 -17.00 -0.24 3.62
N LYS A 243 -15.95 0.06 2.85
CA LYS A 243 -15.92 1.11 1.84
C LYS A 243 -15.41 0.51 0.54
N VAL A 244 -15.84 1.05 -0.59
CA VAL A 244 -15.32 0.66 -1.90
C VAL A 244 -14.62 1.85 -2.55
N ASN A 245 -13.45 1.60 -3.14
CA ASN A 245 -12.74 2.55 -3.97
C ASN A 245 -12.71 2.02 -5.41
N THR A 246 -12.94 2.92 -6.36
CA THR A 246 -12.90 2.65 -7.79
C THR A 246 -12.00 3.69 -8.45
N VAL A 247 -10.93 3.26 -9.10
CA VAL A 247 -10.12 4.15 -9.94
C VAL A 247 -10.79 4.23 -11.31
N VAL A 248 -11.15 5.43 -11.73
CA VAL A 248 -11.89 5.65 -12.98
C VAL A 248 -10.92 6.06 -14.08
N GLN A 249 -10.92 5.28 -15.16
CA GLN A 249 -10.10 5.49 -16.35
C GLN A 249 -10.99 5.56 -17.58
N ARG A 250 -10.82 6.63 -18.36
CA ARG A 250 -11.47 6.76 -19.66
C ARG A 250 -10.94 5.70 -20.63
N GLY A 251 -11.84 5.16 -21.44
CA GLY A 251 -11.64 4.03 -22.35
C GLY A 251 -11.47 2.69 -21.64
N ALA A 252 -11.80 2.58 -20.35
CA ALA A 252 -11.56 1.35 -19.59
C ALA A 252 -12.73 0.96 -18.69
N ASN A 253 -13.24 1.87 -17.86
CA ASN A 253 -14.31 1.53 -16.91
C ASN A 253 -15.24 2.71 -16.57
N GLU A 254 -15.23 3.79 -17.35
CA GLU A 254 -16.10 4.94 -17.10
C GLU A 254 -17.60 4.60 -17.22
N ASP A 255 -17.93 3.56 -17.98
CA ASP A 255 -19.28 3.01 -18.12
C ASP A 255 -19.76 2.32 -16.83
N GLN A 256 -18.84 1.96 -15.93
CA GLN A 256 -19.14 1.33 -14.65
C GLN A 256 -19.57 2.32 -13.55
N LEU A 257 -19.47 3.63 -13.79
CA LEU A 257 -19.81 4.67 -12.80
C LEU A 257 -21.23 4.54 -12.25
N LEU A 258 -22.24 4.48 -13.12
CA LEU A 258 -23.64 4.37 -12.70
C LEU A 258 -23.97 2.97 -12.12
N PRO A 259 -23.55 1.85 -12.74
CA PRO A 259 -23.73 0.52 -12.15
C PRO A 259 -23.15 0.40 -10.75
N LEU A 260 -21.90 0.82 -10.54
CA LEU A 260 -21.24 0.77 -9.22
C LEU A 260 -21.98 1.63 -8.20
N ALA A 261 -22.38 2.84 -8.58
CA ALA A 261 -23.13 3.73 -7.69
C ALA A 261 -24.50 3.13 -7.30
N ALA A 262 -25.25 2.57 -8.26
CA ALA A 262 -26.52 1.91 -7.96
C ALA A 262 -26.34 0.72 -7.01
N TRP A 263 -25.40 -0.17 -7.32
CA TRP A 263 -25.09 -1.32 -6.48
C TRP A 263 -24.65 -0.93 -5.07
N ALA A 264 -23.78 0.07 -4.93
CA ALA A 264 -23.26 0.47 -3.63
C ALA A 264 -24.35 1.03 -2.71
N ARG A 265 -25.33 1.74 -3.28
CA ARG A 265 -26.52 2.20 -2.57
C ARG A 265 -27.34 1.03 -2.05
N ASP A 266 -27.63 0.06 -2.92
CA ASP A 266 -28.41 -1.13 -2.56
C ASP A 266 -27.69 -2.00 -1.51
N ALA A 267 -26.36 -2.09 -1.62
CA ALA A 267 -25.52 -2.86 -0.69
C ALA A 267 -25.23 -2.13 0.64
N GLY A 268 -25.63 -0.87 0.78
CA GLY A 268 -25.34 -0.05 1.96
C GLY A 268 -23.85 0.22 2.17
N VAL A 269 -23.08 0.34 1.07
CA VAL A 269 -21.62 0.52 1.10
C VAL A 269 -21.26 1.93 0.61
N VAL A 270 -20.35 2.60 1.32
CA VAL A 270 -19.85 3.91 0.87
C VAL A 270 -18.85 3.71 -0.28
N LEU A 271 -19.26 4.12 -1.47
CA LEU A 271 -18.45 4.09 -2.70
C LEU A 271 -17.65 5.39 -2.88
N ARG A 272 -16.42 5.27 -3.38
CA ARG A 272 -15.56 6.41 -3.71
C ARG A 272 -14.95 6.24 -5.09
N PHE A 273 -15.24 7.17 -5.98
CA PHE A 273 -14.56 7.28 -7.26
C PHE A 273 -13.27 8.08 -7.12
N ILE A 274 -12.20 7.64 -7.76
CA ILE A 274 -10.87 8.23 -7.67
C ILE A 274 -10.40 8.54 -9.09
N GLU A 275 -9.98 9.79 -9.32
CA GLU A 275 -9.34 10.15 -10.59
C GLU A 275 -8.04 9.35 -10.78
N PHE A 276 -7.82 8.85 -12.00
CA PHE A 276 -6.61 8.13 -12.36
C PHE A 276 -5.35 9.01 -12.17
N MET A 277 -4.48 8.62 -11.23
CA MET A 277 -3.29 9.38 -10.82
C MET A 277 -2.00 8.91 -11.51
N ASP A 278 -1.10 9.85 -11.77
CA ASP A 278 0.27 9.64 -12.27
C ASP A 278 1.25 9.23 -11.15
N VAL A 279 0.94 8.14 -10.44
CA VAL A 279 1.76 7.66 -9.33
C VAL A 279 2.73 6.58 -9.81
N GLY A 280 4.00 6.67 -9.39
CA GLY A 280 5.05 5.78 -9.87
C GLY A 280 5.45 6.09 -11.31
N THR A 281 6.04 5.10 -11.96
CA THR A 281 6.56 5.18 -13.33
C THR A 281 6.00 4.09 -14.25
N THR A 282 5.34 3.09 -13.68
CA THR A 282 4.91 1.88 -14.40
C THR A 282 3.45 1.88 -14.85
N ASN A 283 2.64 2.83 -14.37
CA ASN A 283 1.18 2.82 -14.55
C ASN A 283 0.68 3.33 -15.91
N GLY A 284 1.57 3.72 -16.83
CA GLY A 284 1.21 4.24 -18.15
C GLY A 284 0.29 5.45 -18.11
N TRP A 285 0.44 6.33 -17.11
CA TRP A 285 -0.48 7.45 -16.91
C TRP A 285 -0.53 8.38 -18.12
N ASP A 286 -1.75 8.72 -18.51
CA ASP A 286 -2.06 9.69 -19.55
C ASP A 286 -3.21 10.58 -19.05
N ARG A 287 -3.00 11.90 -19.14
CA ARG A 287 -4.01 12.90 -18.78
C ARG A 287 -5.31 12.72 -19.58
N SER A 288 -5.24 12.25 -20.83
CA SER A 288 -6.42 12.00 -21.67
C SER A 288 -7.36 10.93 -21.08
N ARG A 289 -6.80 10.03 -20.25
CA ARG A 289 -7.53 8.95 -19.59
C ARG A 289 -8.16 9.35 -18.26
N VAL A 290 -7.97 10.59 -17.82
CA VAL A 290 -8.58 11.10 -16.59
C VAL A 290 -10.06 11.42 -16.85
N VAL A 291 -10.92 10.88 -15.99
CA VAL A 291 -12.33 11.31 -15.87
C VAL A 291 -12.41 12.29 -14.70
N PRO A 292 -12.59 13.61 -14.94
CA PRO A 292 -12.62 14.62 -13.90
C PRO A 292 -13.70 14.37 -12.85
N ALA A 293 -13.43 14.75 -11.60
CA ALA A 293 -14.38 14.66 -10.50
C ALA A 293 -15.72 15.36 -10.81
N ALA A 294 -15.67 16.52 -11.50
CA ALA A 294 -16.88 17.23 -11.91
C ALA A 294 -17.73 16.45 -12.94
N GLU A 295 -17.09 15.68 -13.83
CA GLU A 295 -17.78 14.81 -14.80
C GLU A 295 -18.47 13.65 -14.06
N VAL A 296 -17.76 13.01 -13.12
CA VAL A 296 -18.34 11.95 -12.27
C VAL A 296 -19.54 12.47 -11.48
N VAL A 297 -19.40 13.60 -10.78
CA VAL A 297 -20.50 14.19 -10.00
C VAL A 297 -21.66 14.59 -10.91
N GLY A 298 -21.39 15.17 -12.07
CA GLY A 298 -22.43 15.54 -13.05
C GLY A 298 -23.22 14.33 -13.56
N LEU A 299 -22.53 13.23 -13.87
CA LEU A 299 -23.16 11.99 -14.29
C LEU A 299 -24.06 11.40 -13.19
N LEU A 300 -23.55 11.35 -11.95
CA LEU A 300 -24.32 10.86 -10.81
C LEU A 300 -25.52 11.75 -10.51
N ALA A 301 -25.36 13.07 -10.57
CA ALA A 301 -26.42 14.05 -10.35
C ALA A 301 -27.53 13.99 -11.42
N GLY A 302 -27.20 13.53 -12.63
CA GLY A 302 -28.19 13.27 -13.68
C GLY A 302 -29.06 12.04 -13.41
N ALA A 303 -28.57 11.07 -12.62
CA ALA A 303 -29.30 9.87 -12.24
C ALA A 303 -30.00 10.00 -10.88
N TRP A 304 -29.40 10.72 -9.92
CA TRP A 304 -29.91 10.86 -8.55
C TRP A 304 -29.72 12.28 -8.00
N ALA A 305 -30.67 12.73 -7.18
CA ALA A 305 -30.53 14.01 -6.48
C ALA A 305 -29.47 13.90 -5.38
N LEU A 306 -28.44 14.74 -5.47
CA LEU A 306 -27.27 14.75 -4.59
C LEU A 306 -27.13 16.08 -3.87
N GLU A 307 -26.65 16.01 -2.63
CA GLU A 307 -26.24 17.18 -1.85
C GLU A 307 -24.83 16.99 -1.32
N ALA A 308 -23.99 18.02 -1.47
CA ALA A 308 -22.63 18.00 -0.94
C ALA A 308 -22.66 17.95 0.60
N VAL A 309 -21.75 17.17 1.18
CA VAL A 309 -21.61 17.01 2.63
C VAL A 309 -20.28 17.61 3.07
N GLU A 310 -20.33 18.43 4.12
CA GLU A 310 -19.14 19.04 4.69
C GLU A 310 -18.13 17.99 5.19
N PRO A 311 -16.82 18.28 5.09
CA PRO A 311 -15.79 17.43 5.68
C PRO A 311 -16.01 17.25 7.19
N THR A 312 -15.82 16.02 7.66
CA THR A 312 -15.94 15.68 9.09
C THR A 312 -14.67 15.95 9.87
N ARG A 313 -13.53 16.10 9.17
CA ARG A 313 -12.21 16.25 9.79
C ARG A 313 -11.19 16.89 8.85
N PRO A 314 -10.13 17.51 9.41
CA PRO A 314 -8.97 17.95 8.62
C PRO A 314 -8.36 16.80 7.82
N GLY A 315 -7.95 17.08 6.59
CA GLY A 315 -7.31 16.10 5.71
C GLY A 315 -8.24 15.05 5.11
N GLU A 316 -9.56 15.19 5.25
CA GLU A 316 -10.51 14.41 4.46
C GLU A 316 -10.34 14.72 2.96
N VAL A 317 -10.01 13.68 2.18
CA VAL A 317 -9.62 13.82 0.75
C VAL A 317 -10.77 13.59 -0.22
N ALA A 318 -11.86 12.96 0.23
CA ALA A 318 -13.01 12.68 -0.60
C ALA A 318 -14.01 13.81 -0.42
N GLU A 319 -14.42 14.44 -1.52
CA GLU A 319 -15.64 15.23 -1.55
C GLU A 319 -16.81 14.27 -1.43
N ARG A 320 -17.67 14.49 -0.44
CA ARG A 320 -18.79 13.58 -0.15
C ARG A 320 -20.10 14.20 -0.60
N TYR A 321 -20.99 13.34 -1.08
CA TYR A 321 -22.32 13.68 -1.51
C TYR A 321 -23.30 12.68 -0.89
N ARG A 322 -24.40 13.17 -0.32
CA ARG A 322 -25.50 12.34 0.18
C ARG A 322 -26.59 12.23 -0.87
N TYR A 323 -27.15 11.03 -1.02
CA TYR A 323 -28.35 10.82 -1.85
C TYR A 323 -29.58 11.32 -1.09
N LEU A 324 -30.37 12.20 -1.71
CA LEU A 324 -31.53 12.80 -1.04
C LEU A 324 -32.70 11.83 -0.81
N ASP A 325 -32.70 10.70 -1.51
CA ASP A 325 -33.67 9.61 -1.30
C ASP A 325 -33.27 8.64 -0.17
N GLY A 326 -32.19 8.93 0.56
CA GLY A 326 -31.72 8.10 1.67
C GLY A 326 -30.84 6.93 1.26
N GLY A 327 -30.44 6.82 -0.01
CA GLY A 327 -29.54 5.77 -0.51
C GLY A 327 -28.07 5.84 -0.02
N GLY A 328 -27.78 6.56 1.07
CA GLY A 328 -26.45 6.68 1.66
C GLY A 328 -25.60 7.82 1.10
N GLU A 329 -24.29 7.58 0.98
CA GLU A 329 -23.30 8.56 0.51
C GLU A 329 -22.39 7.99 -0.58
N VAL A 330 -21.94 8.87 -1.48
CA VAL A 330 -20.89 8.62 -2.46
C VAL A 330 -19.80 9.66 -2.33
N GLY A 331 -18.54 9.25 -2.52
CA GLY A 331 -17.39 10.14 -2.50
C GLY A 331 -16.71 10.26 -3.86
N VAL A 332 -16.06 11.39 -4.11
CA VAL A 332 -15.18 11.59 -5.26
C VAL A 332 -13.85 12.16 -4.78
N ILE A 333 -12.74 11.54 -5.18
CA ILE A 333 -11.39 11.97 -4.84
C ILE A 333 -10.76 12.61 -6.08
N ALA A 334 -10.76 13.94 -6.11
CA ALA A 334 -10.25 14.80 -7.18
C ALA A 334 -8.70 14.90 -7.17
N SER A 335 -8.02 13.76 -7.22
CA SER A 335 -6.58 13.63 -7.01
C SER A 335 -5.69 14.37 -8.03
N VAL A 336 -6.23 14.67 -9.21
CA VAL A 336 -5.56 15.39 -10.31
C VAL A 336 -6.12 16.79 -10.48
N THR A 337 -7.44 16.93 -10.52
CA THR A 337 -8.10 18.21 -10.84
C THR A 337 -8.15 19.18 -9.67
N ARG A 338 -8.20 18.68 -8.42
CA ARG A 338 -8.17 19.51 -7.20
C ARG A 338 -7.21 18.93 -6.14
N PRO A 339 -5.89 19.20 -6.26
CA PRO A 339 -4.90 18.73 -5.30
C PRO A 339 -5.19 19.15 -3.85
N PHE A 340 -4.98 18.22 -2.92
CA PHE A 340 -5.21 18.41 -1.47
C PHE A 340 -3.91 18.30 -0.65
N CYS A 341 -2.78 18.78 -1.19
CA CYS A 341 -1.51 18.65 -0.46
C CYS A 341 -1.49 19.52 0.82
N ARG A 342 -2.12 20.70 0.83
CA ARG A 342 -2.19 21.57 2.02
C ARG A 342 -2.80 20.93 3.27
N THR A 343 -3.67 19.94 3.12
CA THR A 343 -4.29 19.23 4.23
C THR A 343 -3.76 17.81 4.39
N CYS A 344 -2.68 17.44 3.68
CA CYS A 344 -2.15 16.08 3.68
C CYS A 344 -1.36 15.76 4.95
N VAL A 345 -1.93 14.93 5.80
CA VAL A 345 -1.40 14.49 7.11
C VAL A 345 -0.82 13.07 7.12
N ARG A 346 -0.51 12.53 5.94
CA ARG A 346 -0.14 11.11 5.75
C ARG A 346 1.37 10.87 5.72
N ALA A 347 1.82 9.96 6.58
CA ALA A 347 3.10 9.26 6.48
C ALA A 347 2.91 7.86 5.84
N ARG A 348 3.95 7.32 5.22
CA ARG A 348 3.92 6.02 4.56
C ARG A 348 5.17 5.21 4.91
N LEU A 349 4.98 4.00 5.37
CA LEU A 349 6.03 3.05 5.69
C LEU A 349 6.01 1.94 4.64
N SER A 350 7.11 1.75 3.92
CA SER A 350 7.27 0.63 2.99
C SER A 350 7.40 -0.69 3.75
N ALA A 351 7.26 -1.81 3.04
CA ALA A 351 7.35 -3.13 3.64
C ALA A 351 8.76 -3.48 4.18
N ILE A 352 9.79 -2.74 3.75
CA ILE A 352 11.17 -2.88 4.25
C ILE A 352 11.55 -1.81 5.28
N GLY A 353 10.61 -0.97 5.71
CA GLY A 353 10.86 0.01 6.77
C GLY A 353 11.45 1.34 6.30
N GLU A 354 11.24 1.72 5.04
CA GLU A 354 11.53 3.08 4.58
C GLU A 354 10.32 3.99 4.80
N LEU A 355 10.56 5.16 5.39
CA LEU A 355 9.57 6.22 5.57
C LEU A 355 9.53 7.14 4.36
N PHE A 356 8.36 7.25 3.75
CA PHE A 356 8.03 8.19 2.70
C PHE A 356 6.99 9.21 3.19
N THR A 357 7.21 10.48 2.86
CA THR A 357 6.37 11.62 3.26
C THR A 357 5.37 12.05 2.17
N CYS A 358 5.49 11.44 0.98
CA CYS A 358 4.62 11.67 -0.17
C CYS A 358 4.41 10.38 -0.98
N LEU A 359 3.29 10.31 -1.71
CA LEU A 359 3.05 9.26 -2.70
C LEU A 359 3.94 9.39 -3.94
N PHE A 360 4.47 10.58 -4.19
CA PHE A 360 5.32 10.90 -5.36
C PHE A 360 6.78 11.11 -4.96
N ALA A 361 7.18 10.67 -3.77
CA ALA A 361 8.56 10.81 -3.31
C ALA A 361 9.51 9.97 -4.17
N ALA A 362 10.72 10.47 -4.40
CA ALA A 362 11.75 9.78 -5.18
C ALA A 362 12.53 8.74 -4.34
N SER A 363 12.65 8.98 -3.03
CA SER A 363 13.39 8.14 -2.09
C SER A 363 12.74 8.16 -0.71
N GLY A 364 12.99 7.12 0.08
CA GLY A 364 12.54 7.01 1.47
C GLY A 364 13.67 7.24 2.47
N HIS A 365 13.31 7.34 3.75
CA HIS A 365 14.24 7.38 4.88
C HIS A 365 14.31 6.00 5.54
N ASP A 366 15.48 5.38 5.59
CA ASP A 366 15.66 4.02 6.10
C ASP A 366 15.53 3.94 7.62
N LEU A 367 14.30 3.77 8.11
CA LEU A 367 14.04 3.56 9.54
C LEU A 367 14.40 2.14 9.98
N ARG A 368 14.50 1.19 9.06
CA ARG A 368 14.92 -0.18 9.37
C ARG A 368 16.37 -0.22 9.82
N ALA A 369 17.26 0.55 9.18
CA ALA A 369 18.64 0.68 9.63
C ALA A 369 18.74 1.26 11.04
N VAL A 370 17.95 2.30 11.34
CA VAL A 370 17.87 2.89 12.70
C VAL A 370 17.37 1.85 13.71
N LEU A 371 16.27 1.18 13.39
CA LEU A 371 15.62 0.21 14.27
C LEU A 371 16.51 -1.02 14.53
N ARG A 372 17.14 -1.58 13.49
CA ARG A 372 18.03 -2.75 13.59
C ARG A 372 19.44 -2.39 14.07
N GLY A 373 19.80 -1.10 14.05
CA GLY A 373 21.03 -0.57 14.63
C GLY A 373 21.01 -0.51 16.16
N GLY A 374 19.90 -0.89 16.80
CA GLY A 374 19.78 -0.93 18.26
C GLY A 374 19.29 0.38 18.88
N ALA A 375 18.79 1.32 18.07
CA ALA A 375 18.23 2.57 18.57
C ALA A 375 17.09 2.31 19.55
N ASP A 376 17.05 3.05 20.65
CA ASP A 376 15.94 3.02 21.59
C ASP A 376 14.69 3.74 21.04
N ASP A 377 13.59 3.72 21.79
CA ASP A 377 12.32 4.32 21.33
C ASP A 377 12.41 5.85 21.18
N ALA A 378 13.20 6.52 22.03
CA ALA A 378 13.34 7.97 22.00
C ALA A 378 14.19 8.42 20.80
N GLU A 379 15.24 7.67 20.48
CA GLU A 379 16.06 7.86 19.29
C GLU A 379 15.25 7.63 18.01
N LEU A 380 14.43 6.58 17.98
CA LEU A 380 13.55 6.29 16.86
C LEU A 380 12.47 7.37 16.69
N GLU A 381 11.88 7.83 17.79
CA GLU A 381 10.93 8.94 17.81
C GLU A 381 11.56 10.24 17.29
N ALA A 382 12.76 10.57 17.74
CA ALA A 382 13.50 11.74 17.26
C ALA A 382 13.80 11.66 15.76
N ALA A 383 14.19 10.47 15.25
CA ALA A 383 14.44 10.25 13.83
C ALA A 383 13.17 10.47 12.98
N VAL A 384 12.04 9.90 13.38
CA VAL A 384 10.76 10.08 12.68
C VAL A 384 10.31 11.55 12.74
N ALA A 385 10.41 12.18 13.90
CA ALA A 385 10.05 13.59 14.07
C ALA A 385 10.93 14.51 13.21
N ALA A 386 12.22 14.24 13.09
CA ALA A 386 13.13 15.01 12.23
C ALA A 386 12.71 14.94 10.75
N VAL A 387 12.37 13.73 10.26
CA VAL A 387 11.86 13.55 8.89
C VAL A 387 10.57 14.34 8.69
N TRP A 388 9.60 14.25 9.61
CA TRP A 388 8.33 14.96 9.47
C TRP A 388 8.50 16.48 9.54
N ARG A 389 9.30 17.01 10.46
CA ARG A 389 9.61 18.47 10.52
C ARG A 389 10.30 18.96 9.25
N GLY A 390 11.08 18.10 8.58
CA GLY A 390 11.74 18.40 7.32
C GLY A 390 10.81 18.39 6.10
N ARG A 391 9.67 17.69 6.19
CA ARG A 391 8.73 17.49 5.08
C ARG A 391 8.23 18.82 4.52
N SER A 392 8.31 18.97 3.21
CA SER A 392 7.69 20.06 2.45
C SER A 392 6.89 19.57 1.24
N ASP A 393 6.62 18.26 1.18
CA ASP A 393 6.00 17.60 0.04
C ASP A 393 4.64 18.18 -0.34
N ARG A 394 4.49 18.53 -1.61
CA ARG A 394 3.25 19.02 -2.23
C ARG A 394 3.20 18.68 -3.71
N ALA A 395 3.54 17.42 -4.02
CA ALA A 395 3.80 17.01 -5.40
C ALA A 395 2.61 17.19 -6.34
N SER A 396 1.38 16.86 -5.93
CA SER A 396 0.21 17.09 -6.78
C SER A 396 -0.01 18.58 -7.08
N GLU A 397 0.21 19.49 -6.12
CA GLU A 397 0.13 20.94 -6.37
C GLU A 397 1.20 21.40 -7.37
N LEU A 398 2.44 20.95 -7.20
CA LEU A 398 3.54 21.30 -8.09
C LEU A 398 3.35 20.74 -9.50
N ARG A 399 2.80 19.52 -9.63
CA ARG A 399 2.46 18.90 -10.92
C ARG A 399 1.35 19.65 -11.63
N SER A 400 0.30 20.07 -10.91
CA SER A 400 -0.76 20.91 -11.48
C SER A 400 -0.24 22.27 -11.97
N ALA A 401 0.87 22.75 -11.40
CA ALA A 401 1.60 23.94 -11.85
C ALA A 401 2.69 23.66 -12.91
N GLY A 402 2.80 22.42 -13.42
CA GLY A 402 3.76 22.02 -14.47
C GLY A 402 5.19 21.71 -13.98
N GLY A 403 5.42 21.62 -12.67
CA GLY A 403 6.74 21.72 -12.06
C GLY A 403 7.42 20.45 -11.54
N LEU A 404 6.90 19.24 -11.81
CA LEU A 404 7.56 18.00 -11.33
C LEU A 404 7.64 16.91 -12.40
N VAL A 405 8.89 16.59 -12.74
CA VAL A 405 9.30 15.42 -13.53
C VAL A 405 10.47 14.77 -12.78
N GLY A 406 10.45 13.45 -12.60
CA GLY A 406 11.50 12.75 -11.89
C GLY A 406 11.10 11.34 -11.46
N PRO A 407 12.06 10.53 -10.96
CA PRO A 407 11.81 9.20 -10.45
C PRO A 407 10.86 9.25 -9.25
N ARG A 408 9.98 8.25 -9.15
CA ARG A 408 8.95 8.16 -8.11
C ARG A 408 8.83 6.73 -7.65
N VAL A 409 8.61 6.55 -6.36
CA VAL A 409 8.30 5.24 -5.78
C VAL A 409 6.98 4.69 -6.32
N GLU A 410 6.92 3.39 -6.55
CA GLU A 410 5.71 2.71 -7.05
C GLU A 410 4.64 2.62 -5.97
N MET A 411 3.37 2.79 -6.36
CA MET A 411 2.23 2.77 -5.44
C MET A 411 2.11 1.45 -4.67
N SER A 412 2.37 0.32 -5.34
CA SER A 412 2.36 -1.02 -4.75
C SER A 412 3.40 -1.21 -3.65
N TYR A 413 4.45 -0.39 -3.64
CA TYR A 413 5.54 -0.48 -2.66
C TYR A 413 5.22 0.20 -1.33
N ILE A 414 4.55 1.36 -1.39
CA ILE A 414 4.26 2.24 -0.23
C ILE A 414 2.76 2.36 0.09
N GLY A 415 1.92 1.61 -0.64
CA GLY A 415 0.48 1.65 -0.62
C GLY A 415 -0.14 2.87 -1.31
N GLY A 416 -1.35 2.71 -1.86
CA GLY A 416 -2.16 3.78 -2.48
C GLY A 416 -2.68 4.82 -1.51
#